data_AF-A0A415DP80-F1
#
_entry.id   AF-A0A415DP80-F1
#
_cell.length_a   1.000
_cell.length_b   1.000
_cell.length_c   1.000
_cell.angle_alpha   90.00
_cell.angle_beta   90.00
_cell.angle_gamma   90.00
#
_symmetry.space_group_name_H-M   'P 1'
#
loop_
_entity.id
_entity.type
_entity.pdbx_description
1 polymer ?
#
loop_
_entity_poly.entity_id
_entity_poly.type
_entity_poly.pdbx_seq_one_letter_code
_entity_poly.pdbx_strand_id
1 'polypeptide(L)'
;MTMTKRTSSDKLDTAERRELPDSAFGLPDRREFPMPDAAHVRAAEAYFHYAPEEYKPLLAQRILQKAAEFGVDVESPTVLSWAEK
;
A
#
# COMPACT_ATOMS: atom_id res chain seq x y z
N MET A 1 19.42 -19.49 14.80
CA MET A 1 19.83 -18.64 13.66
C MET A 1 18.93 -18.91 12.46
N THR A 2 18.41 -17.84 11.88
CA THR A 2 18.02 -17.63 10.47
C THR A 2 17.00 -18.58 9.79
N MET A 3 15.77 -18.07 9.60
CA MET A 3 14.98 -18.32 8.41
C MET A 3 14.54 -16.98 7.80
N THR A 4 15.42 -16.43 6.99
CA THR A 4 15.16 -15.33 6.06
C THR A 4 14.14 -15.81 5.02
N LYS A 5 12.89 -15.32 5.07
CA LYS A 5 11.96 -15.44 3.94
C LYS A 5 11.93 -14.12 3.17
N ARG A 6 13.00 -13.86 2.41
CA ARG A 6 12.93 -13.00 1.23
C ARG A 6 12.19 -13.79 0.16
N THR A 7 10.87 -13.68 0.11
CA THR A 7 10.10 -14.11 -1.05
C THR A 7 9.85 -12.90 -1.91
N SER A 8 10.81 -12.66 -2.81
CA SER A 8 10.57 -11.96 -4.06
C SER A 8 9.49 -12.73 -4.81
N SER A 9 8.26 -12.22 -4.77
CA SER A 9 7.22 -12.67 -5.71
C SER A 9 7.38 -11.87 -6.99
N ASP A 10 8.42 -12.20 -7.73
CA ASP A 10 8.56 -11.87 -9.14
C ASP A 10 7.51 -12.69 -9.91
N LYS A 11 6.42 -12.01 -10.27
CA LYS A 11 5.42 -12.31 -11.32
C LYS A 11 4.08 -11.69 -10.93
N LEU A 12 3.96 -10.39 -11.11
CA LEU A 12 2.65 -9.74 -11.19
C LEU A 12 2.21 -9.81 -12.65
N ASP A 13 1.46 -10.86 -12.95
CA ASP A 13 0.86 -11.08 -14.26
C ASP A 13 -0.13 -9.93 -14.56
N THR A 14 0.03 -9.32 -15.73
CA THR A 14 -0.64 -8.07 -16.16
C THR A 14 -2.14 -8.26 -16.45
N ALA A 15 -2.73 -9.39 -16.06
CA ALA A 15 -4.13 -9.76 -16.34
C ALA A 15 -5.13 -9.45 -15.20
N GLU A 16 -4.71 -9.11 -13.98
CA GLU A 16 -5.63 -8.72 -12.88
C GLU A 16 -6.01 -7.22 -12.94
N ARG A 17 -6.38 -6.76 -14.13
CA ARG A 17 -6.66 -5.34 -14.43
C ARG A 17 -8.15 -5.04 -14.65
N ARG A 18 -9.08 -5.97 -14.39
CA ARG A 18 -10.47 -5.85 -14.89
C ARG A 18 -11.54 -5.51 -13.85
N GLU A 19 -11.32 -5.68 -12.55
CA GLU A 19 -12.29 -5.28 -11.54
C GLU A 19 -11.48 -4.77 -10.35
N LEU A 20 -11.31 -3.46 -10.17
CA LEU A 20 -10.53 -2.94 -9.05
C LEU A 20 -11.12 -3.49 -7.74
N PRO A 21 -10.45 -4.42 -7.05
CA PRO A 21 -10.97 -4.95 -5.80
C PRO A 21 -10.97 -3.82 -4.77
N ASP A 22 -11.71 -3.96 -3.67
CA ASP A 22 -11.65 -3.05 -2.52
C ASP A 22 -10.21 -2.86 -2.00
N SER A 23 -9.30 -3.77 -2.37
CA SER A 23 -7.85 -3.70 -2.21
C SER A 23 -7.12 -2.61 -2.99
N ALA A 24 -7.73 -2.00 -4.01
CA ALA A 24 -7.19 -0.87 -4.75
C ALA A 24 -7.39 0.49 -4.02
N PHE A 25 -8.18 0.49 -2.95
CA PHE A 25 -8.42 1.65 -2.13
C PHE A 25 -7.64 1.54 -0.82
N GLY A 26 -7.05 2.63 -0.36
CA GLY A 26 -6.41 2.67 0.95
C GLY A 26 -7.38 2.40 2.11
N LEU A 27 -8.65 2.77 1.92
CA LEU A 27 -9.76 2.36 2.76
C LEU A 27 -10.84 1.65 1.94
N PRO A 28 -11.00 0.32 2.04
CA PRO A 28 -12.01 -0.43 1.31
C PRO A 28 -13.42 -0.07 1.78
N ASP A 29 -13.59 0.10 3.09
CA ASP A 29 -14.86 0.38 3.76
C ASP A 29 -15.49 1.70 3.31
N ARG A 30 -14.63 2.70 3.04
CA ARG A 30 -15.04 4.05 2.60
C ARG A 30 -14.74 4.33 1.12
N ARG A 31 -14.04 3.41 0.45
CA ARG A 31 -13.49 3.58 -0.91
C ARG A 31 -12.69 4.89 -1.05
N GLU A 32 -11.98 5.27 0.02
CA GLU A 32 -11.13 6.46 0.07
C GLU A 32 -9.67 6.08 -0.25
N PHE A 33 -8.89 7.07 -0.70
CA PHE A 33 -7.50 6.90 -1.14
C PHE A 33 -7.35 5.92 -2.31
N PRO A 34 -7.83 6.29 -3.53
CA PRO A 34 -7.60 5.48 -4.71
C PRO A 34 -6.10 5.42 -4.99
N MET A 35 -5.54 4.22 -5.08
CA MET A 35 -4.14 3.98 -5.46
C MET A 35 -4.05 3.17 -6.77
N PRO A 36 -4.53 3.72 -7.91
CA PRO A 36 -4.48 3.03 -9.20
C PRO A 36 -3.07 2.98 -9.83
N ASP A 37 -2.15 3.84 -9.39
CA ASP A 37 -0.80 3.96 -9.93
C ASP A 37 0.21 4.52 -8.92
N ALA A 38 1.49 4.49 -9.30
CA ALA A 38 2.64 4.94 -8.52
C ALA A 38 2.51 6.37 -7.96
N ALA A 39 1.95 7.31 -8.75
CA ALA A 39 1.83 8.69 -8.33
C ALA A 39 0.80 8.82 -7.20
N HIS A 40 -0.27 8.02 -7.26
CA HIS A 40 -1.27 7.96 -6.21
C HIS A 40 -0.76 7.27 -4.94
N VAL A 41 0.15 6.31 -5.03
CA VAL A 41 0.82 5.72 -3.86
C VAL A 41 1.66 6.77 -3.12
N ARG A 42 2.45 7.56 -3.86
CA ARG A 42 3.20 8.70 -3.30
C ARG A 42 2.28 9.76 -2.70
N ALA A 43 1.18 10.06 -3.38
CA ALA A 43 0.17 10.96 -2.84
C ALA A 43 -0.42 10.40 -1.54
N ALA A 44 -0.81 9.13 -1.50
CA ALA A 44 -1.35 8.49 -0.31
C ALA A 44 -0.35 8.49 0.86
N GLU A 45 0.95 8.28 0.60
CA GLU A 45 2.02 8.47 1.58
C GLU A 45 2.04 9.91 2.12
N ALA A 46 1.99 10.92 1.25
CA ALA A 46 1.98 12.33 1.64
C ALA A 46 0.70 12.73 2.41
N TYR A 47 -0.45 12.17 2.02
CA TYR A 47 -1.75 12.43 2.65
C TYR A 47 -2.03 11.54 3.86
N PHE A 48 -1.11 10.61 4.19
CA PHE A 48 -1.27 9.66 5.31
C PHE A 48 -1.54 10.35 6.65
N HIS A 49 -0.99 11.56 6.84
CA HIS A 49 -1.22 12.35 8.06
C HIS A 49 -2.70 12.69 8.28
N TYR A 50 -3.45 12.91 7.20
CA TYR A 50 -4.88 13.25 7.24
C TYR A 50 -5.80 12.03 7.34
N ALA A 51 -5.25 10.82 7.21
CA ALA A 51 -6.04 9.61 7.33
C ALA A 51 -6.46 9.37 8.79
N PRO A 52 -7.69 8.88 9.03
CA PRO A 52 -8.16 8.51 10.36
C PRO A 52 -7.30 7.39 10.96
N GLU A 53 -6.95 7.51 12.26
CA GLU A 53 -6.03 6.59 12.94
C GLU A 53 -6.50 5.14 12.96
N GLU A 54 -7.81 4.90 12.99
CA GLU A 54 -8.43 3.57 12.93
C GLU A 54 -8.06 2.82 11.64
N TYR A 55 -7.83 3.57 10.55
CA TYR A 55 -7.53 3.00 9.24
C TYR A 55 -6.09 3.27 8.79
N LYS A 56 -5.31 4.04 9.54
CA LYS A 56 -3.86 4.22 9.31
C LYS A 56 -3.10 2.90 9.15
N PRO A 57 -3.28 1.87 10.00
CA PRO A 57 -2.53 0.62 9.82
C PRO A 57 -2.91 -0.11 8.52
N LEU A 58 -4.19 -0.10 8.16
CA LEU A 58 -4.68 -0.69 6.91
C LEU A 58 -4.17 0.07 5.67
N LEU A 59 -4.27 1.39 5.71
CA LEU A 59 -3.79 2.29 4.66
C LEU A 59 -2.27 2.15 4.46
N ALA A 60 -1.51 2.01 5.55
CA ALA A 60 -0.07 1.87 5.50
C ALA A 60 0.35 0.55 4.82
N GLN A 61 -0.27 -0.57 5.19
CA GLN A 61 -0.03 -1.85 4.52
C GLN A 61 -0.37 -1.80 3.03
N ARG A 62 -1.49 -1.15 2.67
CA ARG A 62 -1.91 -0.95 1.28
C ARG A 62 -0.90 -0.10 0.49
N ILE A 63 -0.42 1.00 1.07
CA ILE A 63 0.60 1.87 0.47
C ILE A 63 1.87 1.06 0.20
N LEU A 64 2.36 0.27 1.15
CA LEU A 64 3.58 -0.54 0.98
C LEU A 64 3.40 -1.64 -0.07
N GLN A 65 2.25 -2.32 -0.08
CA GLN A 65 1.95 -3.33 -1.09
C GLN A 65 1.94 -2.71 -2.48
N LYS A 66 1.19 -1.64 -2.68
CA LYS A 66 1.11 -0.93 -3.97
C LYS A 66 2.45 -0.32 -4.36
N ALA A 67 3.20 0.19 -3.39
CA ALA A 67 4.55 0.71 -3.61
C ALA A 67 5.48 -0.38 -4.17
N ALA A 68 5.46 -1.58 -3.60
CA ALA A 68 6.20 -2.73 -4.13
C ALA A 68 5.73 -3.17 -5.52
N GLU A 69 4.41 -3.14 -5.79
CA GLU A 69 3.85 -3.47 -7.10
C GLU A 69 4.27 -2.47 -8.19
N PHE A 70 4.28 -1.18 -7.86
CA PHE A 70 4.61 -0.10 -8.81
C PHE A 70 6.09 0.30 -8.82
N GLY A 71 6.91 -0.27 -7.93
CA GLY A 71 8.33 0.11 -7.78
C GLY A 71 8.55 1.50 -7.17
N VAL A 72 7.62 1.96 -6.32
CA VAL A 72 7.76 3.19 -5.53
C VAL A 72 8.48 2.87 -4.22
N ASP A 73 9.45 3.69 -3.85
CA ASP A 73 10.11 3.59 -2.55
C ASP A 73 9.42 4.50 -1.53
N VAL A 74 8.84 3.92 -0.48
CA VAL A 74 8.13 4.64 0.58
C VAL A 74 9.05 4.74 1.80
N GLU A 75 9.55 5.94 2.05
CA GLU A 75 10.54 6.21 3.10
C GLU A 75 9.90 6.82 4.35
N SER A 76 8.60 7.11 4.33
CA SER A 76 7.91 7.75 5.44
C SER A 76 7.91 6.86 6.70
N PRO A 77 8.60 7.27 7.79
CA PRO A 77 8.73 6.45 9.00
C PRO A 77 7.39 6.26 9.70
N THR A 78 6.47 7.20 9.53
CA THR A 78 5.10 7.09 10.04
C THR A 78 4.37 5.95 9.34
N VAL A 79 4.39 5.89 8.00
CA VAL A 79 3.74 4.82 7.24
C VAL A 79 4.33 3.46 7.63
N LEU A 80 5.67 3.36 7.70
CA LEU A 80 6.34 2.12 8.12
C LEU A 80 5.92 1.68 9.53
N SER A 81 5.91 2.60 10.51
CA SER A 81 5.52 2.30 11.89
C SER A 81 4.06 1.84 12.01
N TRP A 82 3.16 2.40 11.20
CA TRP A 82 1.75 2.01 11.19
C TRP A 82 1.51 0.70 10.44
N ALA A 83 2.32 0.38 9.42
CA ALA A 83 2.23 -0.89 8.72
C ALA A 83 2.65 -2.09 9.58
N GLU A 84 3.51 -1.87 10.57
CA GLU A 84 3.94 -2.88 11.54
C GLU A 84 2.96 -3.05 12.72
N LYS A 85 1.91 -2.22 12.80
CA LYS A 85 0.94 -2.18 13.90
C LYS A 85 -0.30 -3.02 13.62
#